data_AF-A0A4V3D8W8-F1
#
_entry.id   AF-A0A4V3D8W8-F1
#
_cell.length_a   1.000
_cell.length_b   1.000
_cell.length_c   1.000
_cell.angle_alpha   90.00
_cell.angle_beta   90.00
_cell.angle_gamma   90.00
#
_symmetry.space_group_name_H-M   'P 1'
#
loop_
_entity.id
_entity.type
_entity.pdbx_description
1 polymer ?
#
loop_
_entity_poly.entity_id
_entity_poly.type
_entity_poly.pdbx_seq_one_letter_code
_entity_poly.pdbx_strand_id
1 'polypeptide(L)'
;MGSLWNQVKFISKLVSALLTFVAGVALAGHQAGLWTFSSGWRFNAAAVGVTLVFLASVASAVRQWRAEAAERTLRYVRQGTGHALNALLFRVQDETGIDMRDLGATAYVVTRTGVWPRRRERLEPVARVRFRSVNACCVDWRPGVGVVGRCVALARLLVVDVGDLDRQLEGVTATEWEELKQMEKEDGQEHELTQGMSHDEWRQARGKFSVVLATPLVRRSRTGTTVEGCVSVDVMAPDPFPDTYDLLCGEAVRHAAAAAAREIGSVLAAASG
;
A
#
# COMPACT_ATOMS: atom_id res chain seq x y z
N MET A 1 -8.54 8.20 -18.46
CA MET A 1 -9.99 8.06 -18.77
C MET A 1 -10.89 7.64 -17.59
N GLY A 2 -10.40 7.34 -16.38
CA GLY A 2 -11.26 6.90 -15.25
C GLY A 2 -12.00 8.00 -14.44
N SER A 3 -11.53 9.26 -14.48
CA SER A 3 -12.03 10.34 -13.61
C SER A 3 -13.40 10.90 -14.06
N LEU A 4 -13.55 11.22 -15.35
CA LEU A 4 -14.82 11.70 -15.92
C LEU A 4 -15.92 10.65 -15.78
N TRP A 5 -15.58 9.37 -15.90
CA TRP A 5 -16.55 8.28 -15.77
C TRP A 5 -17.04 8.10 -14.33
N ASN A 6 -16.20 8.38 -13.34
CA ASN A 6 -16.61 8.39 -11.93
C ASN A 6 -17.48 9.62 -11.58
N GLN A 7 -17.23 10.77 -12.21
CA GLN A 7 -18.06 11.97 -12.04
C GLN A 7 -19.45 11.79 -12.64
N VAL A 8 -19.56 11.26 -13.87
CA VAL A 8 -20.85 10.96 -14.51
C VAL A 8 -21.67 9.99 -13.66
N LYS A 9 -21.04 8.96 -13.07
CA LYS A 9 -21.71 8.04 -12.15
C LYS A 9 -22.19 8.68 -10.85
N PHE A 10 -21.46 9.66 -10.33
CA PHE A 10 -21.85 10.36 -9.10
C PHE A 10 -23.04 11.29 -9.37
N ILE A 11 -22.98 12.05 -10.45
CA ILE A 11 -24.06 12.95 -10.88
C ILE A 11 -25.33 12.16 -11.21
N SER A 12 -25.22 11.04 -11.94
CA SER A 12 -26.38 10.20 -12.27
C SER A 12 -27.06 9.63 -11.01
N LYS A 13 -26.28 9.29 -9.97
CA LYS A 13 -26.83 8.82 -8.68
C LYS A 13 -27.57 9.94 -7.94
N LEU A 14 -27.00 11.14 -7.92
CA LEU A 14 -27.62 12.31 -7.29
C LEU A 14 -28.94 12.67 -7.96
N VAL A 15 -28.96 12.70 -9.30
CA VAL A 15 -30.17 12.96 -10.09
C VAL A 15 -31.21 11.86 -9.87
N SER A 16 -30.81 10.59 -9.88
CA SER A 16 -31.71 9.46 -9.61
C SER A 16 -32.32 9.52 -8.21
N ALA A 17 -31.53 9.82 -7.19
CA ALA A 17 -32.01 9.93 -5.81
C ALA A 17 -32.99 11.10 -5.66
N LEU A 18 -32.68 12.26 -6.27
CA LEU A 18 -33.55 13.43 -6.27
C LEU A 18 -34.88 13.14 -6.97
N LEU A 19 -34.86 12.50 -8.13
CA LEU A 19 -36.08 12.12 -8.86
C LEU A 19 -36.93 11.11 -8.06
N THR A 20 -36.31 10.17 -7.37
CA THR A 20 -37.00 9.20 -6.50
C THR A 20 -37.70 9.91 -5.35
N PHE A 21 -37.00 10.86 -4.71
CA PHE A 21 -37.55 11.66 -3.61
C PHE A 21 -38.74 12.52 -4.07
N VAL A 22 -38.60 13.23 -5.19
CA VAL A 22 -39.66 14.08 -5.76
C VAL A 22 -40.89 13.23 -6.14
N ALA A 23 -40.68 12.08 -6.78
CA ALA A 23 -41.77 11.16 -7.11
C ALA A 23 -42.47 10.61 -5.85
N GLY A 24 -41.71 10.24 -4.82
CA GLY A 24 -42.26 9.78 -3.53
C GLY A 24 -43.09 10.85 -2.82
N VAL A 25 -42.60 12.09 -2.77
CA VAL A 25 -43.32 13.23 -2.17
C VAL A 25 -44.61 13.54 -2.94
N ALA A 26 -44.57 13.52 -4.28
CA ALA A 26 -45.75 13.73 -5.12
C ALA A 26 -46.84 12.66 -4.89
N LEU A 27 -46.43 11.38 -4.78
CA LEU A 27 -47.34 10.26 -4.47
C LEU A 27 -47.93 10.34 -3.07
N ALA A 28 -47.12 10.68 -2.06
CA ALA A 28 -47.58 10.85 -0.68
C ALA A 28 -48.56 12.02 -0.55
N GLY A 29 -48.28 13.16 -1.19
CA GLY A 29 -49.19 14.32 -1.22
C GLY A 29 -50.52 14.01 -1.93
N HIS A 30 -50.49 13.18 -2.97
CA HIS A 30 -51.71 12.70 -3.62
C HIS A 30 -52.56 11.80 -2.71
N GLN A 31 -51.93 10.85 -2.01
CA GLN A 31 -52.63 9.99 -1.05
C GLN A 31 -53.20 10.77 0.14
N ALA A 32 -52.52 11.83 0.57
CA ALA A 32 -53.02 12.75 1.60
C ALA A 32 -54.15 13.68 1.11
N GLY A 33 -54.57 13.57 -0.17
CA GLY A 33 -55.62 14.42 -0.75
C GLY A 33 -55.20 15.85 -1.05
N LEU A 34 -53.91 16.17 -0.96
CA LEU A 34 -53.38 17.53 -1.19
C LEU A 34 -53.33 17.89 -2.68
N TRP A 35 -53.29 16.90 -3.58
CA TRP A 35 -53.25 17.08 -5.03
C TRP A 35 -54.17 16.08 -5.76
N THR A 36 -54.77 16.49 -6.88
CA THR A 36 -55.59 15.61 -7.73
C THR A 36 -54.89 15.37 -9.07
N PHE A 37 -54.47 14.12 -9.33
CA PHE A 37 -53.82 13.72 -10.57
C PHE A 37 -54.76 12.88 -11.46
N SER A 38 -54.61 12.98 -12.78
CA SER A 38 -55.25 12.08 -13.75
C SER A 38 -54.74 10.64 -13.58
N SER A 39 -55.54 9.64 -13.98
CA SER A 39 -55.21 8.22 -13.79
C SER A 39 -53.88 7.81 -14.45
N GLY A 40 -53.59 8.32 -15.65
CA GLY A 40 -52.34 8.06 -16.37
C GLY A 40 -51.09 8.62 -15.66
N TRP A 41 -51.20 9.79 -15.02
CA TRP A 41 -50.06 10.38 -14.30
C TRP A 41 -49.70 9.58 -13.03
N ARG A 42 -50.71 9.06 -12.31
CA ARG A 42 -50.48 8.19 -11.13
C ARG A 42 -49.73 6.93 -11.50
N PHE A 43 -50.10 6.28 -12.60
CA PHE A 43 -49.42 5.08 -13.10
C PHE A 43 -47.98 5.37 -13.49
N ASN A 44 -47.72 6.45 -14.24
CA ASN A 44 -46.37 6.83 -14.65
C ASN A 44 -45.48 7.18 -13.45
N ALA A 45 -45.98 7.95 -12.48
CA ALA A 45 -45.24 8.29 -11.28
C ALA A 45 -44.91 7.05 -10.43
N ALA A 46 -45.86 6.12 -10.28
CA ALA A 46 -45.63 4.86 -9.59
C ALA A 46 -44.61 3.97 -10.33
N ALA A 47 -44.72 3.86 -11.66
CA ALA A 47 -43.80 3.08 -12.48
C ALA A 47 -42.36 3.64 -12.41
N VAL A 48 -42.20 4.97 -12.45
CA VAL A 48 -40.90 5.64 -12.29
C VAL A 48 -40.34 5.39 -10.88
N GLY A 49 -41.15 5.54 -9.83
CA GLY A 49 -40.73 5.27 -8.45
C GLY A 49 -40.24 3.83 -8.26
N VAL A 50 -41.01 2.85 -8.72
CA VAL A 50 -40.65 1.42 -8.66
C VAL A 50 -39.36 1.14 -9.45
N THR A 51 -39.23 1.71 -10.65
CA THR A 51 -38.04 1.53 -11.50
C THR A 51 -36.78 2.09 -10.83
N LEU A 52 -36.87 3.27 -10.22
CA LEU A 52 -35.73 3.89 -9.54
C LEU A 52 -35.32 3.10 -8.28
N VAL A 53 -36.28 2.61 -7.49
CA VAL A 53 -36.00 1.75 -6.34
C VAL A 53 -35.34 0.43 -6.78
N PHE A 54 -35.83 -0.16 -7.87
CA PHE A 54 -35.22 -1.36 -8.46
C PHE A 54 -33.78 -1.09 -8.91
N LEU A 55 -33.53 -0.02 -9.66
CA LEU A 55 -32.18 0.35 -10.11
C LEU A 55 -31.23 0.65 -8.93
N ALA A 56 -31.72 1.33 -7.89
CA ALA A 56 -30.95 1.59 -6.68
C ALA A 56 -30.57 0.29 -5.95
N SER A 57 -31.50 -0.67 -5.89
CA SER A 57 -31.30 -1.99 -5.27
C SER A 57 -30.28 -2.82 -6.05
N VAL A 58 -30.39 -2.86 -7.39
CA VAL A 58 -29.40 -3.53 -8.27
C VAL A 58 -28.02 -2.88 -8.13
N ALA A 59 -27.95 -1.54 -8.13
CA ALA A 59 -26.68 -0.83 -7.94
C ALA A 59 -26.08 -1.07 -6.55
N SER A 60 -26.90 -1.28 -5.52
CA SER A 60 -26.45 -1.67 -4.18
C SER A 60 -25.91 -3.10 -4.17
N ALA A 61 -26.67 -4.05 -4.71
CA ALA A 61 -26.28 -5.46 -4.79
C ALA A 61 -24.97 -5.64 -5.57
N VAL A 62 -24.80 -4.95 -6.70
CA VAL A 62 -23.55 -4.98 -7.47
C VAL A 62 -22.37 -4.39 -6.68
N ARG A 63 -22.59 -3.32 -5.89
CA ARG A 63 -21.54 -2.75 -5.04
C ARG A 63 -21.15 -3.71 -3.92
N GLN A 64 -22.12 -4.33 -3.28
CA GLN A 64 -21.89 -5.31 -2.23
C GLN A 64 -21.14 -6.52 -2.78
N TRP A 65 -21.58 -7.08 -3.91
CA TRP A 65 -20.88 -8.19 -4.57
C TRP A 65 -19.44 -7.85 -4.93
N ARG A 66 -19.18 -6.65 -5.47
CA ARG A 66 -17.82 -6.18 -5.76
C ARG A 66 -16.97 -5.99 -4.50
N ALA A 67 -17.58 -5.48 -3.42
CA ALA A 67 -16.89 -5.33 -2.15
C ALA A 67 -16.50 -6.70 -1.57
N GLU A 68 -17.43 -7.66 -1.57
CA GLU A 68 -17.18 -9.03 -1.12
C GLU A 68 -16.13 -9.76 -1.98
N ALA A 69 -16.17 -9.57 -3.30
CA ALA A 69 -15.16 -10.12 -4.20
C ALA A 69 -13.78 -9.51 -3.92
N ALA A 70 -13.71 -8.18 -3.76
CA ALA A 70 -12.47 -7.47 -3.42
C ALA A 70 -11.93 -7.90 -2.06
N GLU A 71 -12.80 -8.09 -1.06
CA GLU A 71 -12.40 -8.61 0.26
C GLU A 71 -11.83 -10.03 0.17
N ARG A 72 -12.45 -10.92 -0.62
CA ARG A 72 -11.96 -12.28 -0.83
C ARG A 72 -10.58 -12.26 -1.47
N THR A 73 -10.39 -11.47 -2.53
CA THR A 73 -9.09 -11.30 -3.19
C THR A 73 -8.05 -10.76 -2.22
N LEU A 74 -8.40 -9.73 -1.43
CA LEU A 74 -7.50 -9.15 -0.45
C LEU A 74 -7.12 -10.13 0.67
N ARG A 75 -8.06 -10.95 1.16
CA ARG A 75 -7.77 -12.02 2.12
C ARG A 75 -6.83 -13.07 1.54
N TYR A 76 -7.09 -13.53 0.31
CA TYR A 76 -6.23 -14.47 -0.40
C TYR A 76 -4.80 -13.93 -0.55
N VAL A 77 -4.68 -12.68 -1.02
CA VAL A 77 -3.37 -12.03 -1.17
C VAL A 77 -2.66 -11.89 0.17
N ARG A 78 -3.35 -11.42 1.22
CA ARG A 78 -2.78 -11.28 2.56
C ARG A 78 -2.31 -12.61 3.13
N GLN A 79 -3.11 -13.66 2.98
CA GLN A 79 -2.77 -14.99 3.47
C GLN A 79 -1.57 -15.55 2.72
N GLY A 80 -1.61 -15.58 1.38
CA GLY A 80 -0.50 -16.09 0.56
C GLY A 80 0.80 -15.32 0.79
N THR A 81 0.73 -13.99 0.83
CA THR A 81 1.89 -13.13 1.13
C THR A 81 2.39 -13.40 2.55
N GLY A 82 1.50 -13.54 3.53
CA GLY A 82 1.86 -13.86 4.91
C GLY A 82 2.54 -15.23 5.06
N HIS A 83 2.19 -16.22 4.26
CA HIS A 83 2.87 -17.53 4.26
C HIS A 83 4.29 -17.41 3.72
N ALA A 84 4.46 -16.73 2.58
CA ALA A 84 5.78 -16.47 1.99
C ALA A 84 6.69 -15.65 2.93
N LEU A 85 6.14 -14.65 3.62
CA LEU A 85 6.90 -13.86 4.61
C LEU A 85 7.30 -14.70 5.82
N ASN A 86 6.42 -15.56 6.35
CA ASN A 86 6.78 -16.47 7.44
C ASN A 86 7.89 -17.45 7.01
N ALA A 87 7.77 -18.05 5.82
CA ALA A 87 8.78 -18.96 5.28
C ALA A 87 10.13 -18.25 5.11
N LEU A 88 10.13 -17.00 4.62
CA LEU A 88 11.33 -16.16 4.55
C LEU A 88 11.98 -15.98 5.92
N LEU A 89 11.20 -15.61 6.94
CA LEU A 89 11.73 -15.38 8.28
C LEU A 89 12.33 -16.65 8.91
N PHE A 90 11.69 -17.80 8.76
CA PHE A 90 12.28 -19.08 9.17
C PHE A 90 13.58 -19.37 8.43
N ARG A 91 13.62 -19.12 7.12
CA ARG A 91 14.84 -19.34 6.34
C ARG A 91 15.98 -18.40 6.77
N VAL A 92 15.69 -17.14 7.08
CA VAL A 92 16.69 -16.22 7.62
C VAL A 92 17.21 -16.73 8.96
N GLN A 93 16.33 -17.19 9.86
CA GLN A 93 16.76 -17.80 11.12
C GLN A 93 17.66 -19.02 10.89
N ASP A 94 17.29 -19.93 10.00
CA ASP A 94 18.06 -21.15 9.73
C ASP A 94 19.47 -20.86 9.18
N GLU A 95 19.61 -19.81 8.36
CA GLU A 95 20.88 -19.43 7.72
C GLU A 95 21.76 -18.52 8.60
N THR A 96 21.15 -17.71 9.47
CA THR A 96 21.89 -16.68 10.26
C THR A 96 21.96 -16.98 11.75
N GLY A 97 21.08 -17.84 12.26
CA GLY A 97 20.88 -18.05 13.69
C GLY A 97 20.12 -16.91 14.40
N ILE A 98 19.72 -15.85 13.69
CA ILE A 98 18.96 -14.74 14.28
C ILE A 98 17.55 -15.23 14.61
N ASP A 99 17.13 -15.08 15.86
CA ASP A 99 15.81 -15.50 16.33
C ASP A 99 14.70 -14.81 15.53
N MET A 100 13.76 -15.58 15.00
CA MET A 100 12.59 -15.10 14.25
C MET A 100 11.79 -14.04 15.02
N ARG A 101 11.85 -14.05 16.36
CA ARG A 101 11.16 -13.07 17.22
C ARG A 101 11.75 -11.67 17.11
N ASP A 102 13.01 -11.55 16.75
CA ASP A 102 13.73 -10.28 16.57
C ASP A 102 13.71 -9.80 15.11
N LEU A 103 13.13 -10.61 14.22
CA LEU A 103 12.92 -10.28 12.81
C LEU A 103 11.50 -9.76 12.55
N GLY A 104 11.39 -8.80 11.64
CA GLY A 104 10.16 -8.39 10.99
C GLY A 104 10.27 -8.58 9.48
N ALA A 105 9.18 -8.96 8.84
CA ALA A 105 9.08 -8.95 7.38
C ALA A 105 7.82 -8.23 6.92
N THR A 106 7.94 -7.39 5.89
CA THR A 106 6.81 -6.65 5.31
C THR A 106 6.87 -6.67 3.79
N ALA A 107 5.74 -6.95 3.14
CA ALA A 107 5.59 -6.80 1.70
C ALA A 107 4.84 -5.50 1.40
N TYR A 108 5.44 -4.61 0.63
CA TYR A 108 4.90 -3.35 0.17
C TYR A 108 4.57 -3.42 -1.32
N VAL A 109 3.47 -2.80 -1.73
CA VAL A 109 3.09 -2.65 -3.14
C VAL A 109 2.98 -1.16 -3.49
N VAL A 110 3.44 -0.81 -4.69
CA VAL A 110 3.31 0.53 -5.25
C VAL A 110 1.86 0.79 -5.60
N THR A 111 1.24 1.73 -4.88
CA THR A 111 -0.08 2.25 -5.19
C THR A 111 0.03 3.64 -5.80
N ARG A 112 -0.81 3.91 -6.80
CA ARG A 112 -0.89 5.22 -7.44
C ARG A 112 -2.14 5.92 -6.96
N THR A 113 -1.95 7.00 -6.21
CA THR A 113 -3.04 7.83 -5.68
C THR A 113 -3.13 9.15 -6.43
N GLY A 114 -4.32 9.76 -6.40
CA GLY A 114 -4.57 11.05 -7.03
C GLY A 114 -4.95 11.00 -8.52
N VAL A 115 -5.30 12.17 -9.05
CA VAL A 115 -5.69 12.36 -10.45
C VAL A 115 -4.51 12.96 -11.21
N TRP A 116 -4.32 12.55 -12.45
CA TRP A 116 -3.30 13.14 -13.32
C TRP A 116 -3.54 14.65 -13.46
N PRO A 117 -2.50 15.51 -13.37
CA PRO A 117 -1.06 15.20 -13.30
C PRO A 117 -0.50 15.02 -11.88
N ARG A 118 -1.28 15.26 -10.82
CA ARG A 118 -0.84 15.16 -9.41
C ARG A 118 -0.85 13.71 -8.88
N ARG A 119 -0.54 12.73 -9.72
CA ARG A 119 -0.43 11.34 -9.27
C ARG A 119 0.77 11.20 -8.36
N ARG A 120 0.57 10.56 -7.21
CA ARG A 120 1.64 10.25 -6.26
C ARG A 120 1.72 8.75 -6.08
N GLU A 121 2.94 8.23 -6.12
CA GLU A 121 3.22 6.84 -5.81
C GLU A 121 3.45 6.70 -4.30
N ARG A 122 2.85 5.67 -3.72
CA ARG A 122 2.97 5.30 -2.31
C ARG A 122 3.27 3.82 -2.21
N LEU A 123 3.88 3.42 -1.11
CA LEU A 123 4.15 2.03 -0.80
C LEU A 123 3.23 1.60 0.33
N GLU A 124 2.24 0.79 0.00
CA GLU A 124 1.26 0.30 0.97
C GLU A 124 1.62 -1.13 1.41
N PRO A 125 1.68 -1.39 2.73
CA PRO A 125 1.94 -2.74 3.22
C PRO A 125 0.74 -3.64 2.92
N VAL A 126 0.98 -4.71 2.18
CA VAL A 126 -0.02 -5.73 1.86
C VAL A 126 -0.13 -6.73 3.01
N ALA A 127 1.02 -7.20 3.50
CA ALA A 127 1.12 -8.07 4.67
C ALA A 127 2.38 -7.76 5.46
N ARG A 128 2.32 -7.97 6.77
CA ARG A 128 3.42 -7.81 7.70
C ARG A 128 3.41 -8.98 8.67
N VAL A 129 4.58 -9.55 8.91
CA VAL A 129 4.82 -10.58 9.91
C VAL A 129 5.86 -10.06 10.89
N ARG A 130 5.51 -10.06 12.18
CA ARG A 130 6.42 -9.74 13.28
C ARG A 130 5.86 -10.33 14.57
N PHE A 131 6.73 -10.84 15.42
CA PHE A 131 6.32 -11.43 16.71
C PHE A 131 6.44 -10.44 17.87
N ARG A 132 7.47 -9.58 17.88
CA ARG A 132 7.61 -8.50 18.86
C ARG A 132 7.00 -7.20 18.35
N SER A 133 6.21 -6.53 19.18
CA SER A 133 5.63 -5.23 18.80
C SER A 133 6.70 -4.15 18.76
N VAL A 134 6.70 -3.33 17.72
CA VAL A 134 7.50 -2.10 17.63
C VAL A 134 6.54 -0.91 17.50
N ASN A 135 6.92 0.22 18.11
CA ASN A 135 6.16 1.47 17.97
C ASN A 135 5.97 1.83 16.50
N ALA A 136 4.76 2.30 16.14
CA ALA A 136 4.42 2.63 14.76
C ALA A 136 5.47 3.58 14.14
N CYS A 137 6.04 3.21 12.99
CA CYS A 137 6.83 4.14 12.17
C CYS A 137 5.86 4.97 11.33
N CYS A 138 5.74 6.26 11.62
CA CYS A 138 4.87 7.18 10.87
C CYS A 138 5.57 7.73 9.62
N VAL A 139 6.30 6.86 8.91
CA VAL A 139 6.98 7.20 7.66
C VAL A 139 6.01 7.00 6.50
N ASP A 140 5.86 8.03 5.67
CA ASP A 140 5.07 7.98 4.43
C ASP A 140 5.90 7.30 3.32
N TRP A 141 5.91 5.97 3.34
CA TRP A 141 6.69 5.17 2.40
C TRP A 141 6.30 5.47 0.95
N ARG A 142 7.31 5.84 0.16
CA ARG A 142 7.21 6.17 -1.26
C ARG A 142 8.52 5.79 -1.98
N PRO A 143 8.50 5.57 -3.31
CA PRO A 143 9.73 5.31 -4.05
C PRO A 143 10.80 6.38 -3.74
N GLY A 144 12.03 5.93 -3.48
CA GLY A 144 13.17 6.76 -3.09
C GLY A 144 13.32 7.06 -1.60
N VAL A 145 12.38 6.66 -0.74
CA VAL A 145 12.39 7.02 0.70
C VAL A 145 12.65 5.84 1.62
N GLY A 146 13.71 5.97 2.40
CA GLY A 146 14.29 4.92 3.24
C GLY A 146 14.74 3.70 2.43
N VAL A 147 15.24 2.68 3.12
CA VAL A 147 15.75 1.46 2.48
C VAL A 147 14.71 0.79 1.57
N VAL A 148 13.45 0.73 2.03
CA VAL A 148 12.34 0.14 1.25
C VAL A 148 12.03 0.95 -0.01
N GLY A 149 11.89 2.27 0.10
CA GLY A 149 11.59 3.12 -1.05
C GLY A 149 12.74 3.18 -2.05
N ARG A 150 13.99 3.22 -1.57
CA ARG A 150 15.18 3.19 -2.42
C ARG A 150 15.31 1.88 -3.17
N CYS A 151 15.02 0.74 -2.52
CA CYS A 151 14.98 -0.56 -3.18
C CYS A 151 14.02 -0.56 -4.39
N VAL A 152 12.86 0.08 -4.25
CA VAL A 152 11.89 0.24 -5.34
C VAL A 152 12.40 1.16 -6.43
N ALA A 153 12.93 2.34 -6.07
CA ALA A 153 13.43 3.33 -7.03
C ALA A 153 14.63 2.81 -7.85
N LEU A 154 15.53 2.08 -7.20
CA LEU A 154 16.75 1.54 -7.81
C LEU A 154 16.53 0.15 -8.46
N ALA A 155 15.37 -0.46 -8.25
CA ALA A 155 15.04 -1.80 -8.75
C ALA A 155 16.08 -2.89 -8.36
N ARG A 156 16.75 -2.73 -7.21
CA ARG A 156 17.80 -3.65 -6.74
C ARG A 156 17.64 -4.01 -5.28
N LEU A 157 18.17 -5.16 -4.90
CA LEU A 157 18.26 -5.58 -3.50
C LEU A 157 19.21 -4.63 -2.76
N LEU A 158 18.79 -4.17 -1.58
CA LEU A 158 19.59 -3.36 -0.67
C LEU A 158 19.68 -4.05 0.68
N VAL A 159 20.85 -4.02 1.31
CA VAL A 159 21.03 -4.32 2.73
C VAL A 159 21.69 -3.10 3.32
N VAL A 160 21.15 -2.57 4.42
CA VAL A 160 21.66 -1.33 5.03
C VAL A 160 21.68 -1.50 6.53
N ASP A 161 22.83 -1.20 7.14
CA ASP A 161 22.95 -0.99 8.58
C ASP A 161 22.37 0.40 8.92
N VAL A 162 21.10 0.40 9.30
CA VAL A 162 20.37 1.61 9.71
C VAL A 162 20.83 2.07 11.08
N GLY A 163 21.25 1.15 11.95
CA GLY A 163 21.80 1.47 13.26
C GLY A 163 23.09 2.28 13.15
N ASP A 164 23.94 1.95 12.19
CA ASP A 164 25.15 2.73 11.91
C ASP A 164 24.82 4.11 11.34
N LEU A 165 23.90 4.18 10.36
CA LEU A 165 23.44 5.47 9.84
C LEU A 165 22.83 6.35 10.94
N ASP A 166 22.03 5.77 11.83
CA ASP A 166 21.42 6.47 12.96
C ASP A 166 22.46 7.02 13.96
N ARG A 167 23.60 6.33 14.11
CA ARG A 167 24.75 6.82 14.90
C ARG A 167 25.49 7.95 14.20
N GLN A 168 25.72 7.83 12.89
CA GLN A 168 26.40 8.88 12.10
C GLN A 168 25.60 10.18 12.06
N LEU A 169 24.27 10.09 12.08
CA LEU A 169 23.34 11.22 12.03
C LEU A 169 22.91 11.69 13.43
N GLU A 170 23.50 11.16 14.49
CA GLU A 170 23.18 11.55 15.85
C GLU A 170 23.50 13.03 16.09
N GLY A 171 22.51 13.79 16.56
CA GLY A 171 22.67 15.22 16.85
C GLY A 171 22.41 16.15 15.66
N VAL A 172 22.23 15.62 14.45
CA VAL A 172 21.95 16.43 13.26
C VAL A 172 20.64 17.20 13.41
N THR A 173 20.71 18.51 13.19
CA THR A 173 19.58 19.43 13.21
C THR A 173 18.79 19.41 11.89
N ALA A 174 17.58 19.97 11.88
CA ALA A 174 16.76 20.04 10.67
C ALA A 174 17.40 20.88 9.55
N THR A 175 18.19 21.90 9.90
CA THR A 175 18.91 22.73 8.92
C THR A 175 20.04 21.96 8.27
N GLU A 176 20.89 21.31 9.08
CA GLU A 176 21.99 20.46 8.60
C GLU A 176 21.44 19.29 7.76
N TRP A 177 20.27 18.76 8.10
CA TRP A 177 19.60 17.73 7.30
C TRP A 177 19.27 18.17 5.88
N GLU A 178 18.77 19.40 5.69
CA GLU A 178 18.48 19.91 4.35
C GLU A 178 19.75 20.26 3.56
N GLU A 179 20.81 20.69 4.24
CA GLU A 179 22.14 20.85 3.63
C GLU A 179 22.67 19.50 3.12
N LEU A 180 22.62 18.45 3.95
CA LEU A 180 22.99 17.08 3.56
C LEU A 180 22.18 16.59 2.35
N LYS A 181 20.86 16.79 2.35
CA LYS A 181 20.01 16.43 1.20
C LYS A 181 20.38 17.17 -0.08
N GLN A 182 20.85 18.40 0.04
CA GLN A 182 21.28 19.17 -1.13
C GLN A 182 22.60 18.65 -1.66
N MET A 183 23.56 18.35 -0.78
CA MET A 183 24.83 17.71 -1.14
C MET A 183 24.63 16.35 -1.83
N GLU A 184 23.76 15.50 -1.28
CA GLU A 184 23.46 14.17 -1.86
C GLU A 184 22.88 14.23 -3.28
N LYS A 185 22.11 15.29 -3.60
CA LYS A 185 21.57 15.49 -4.95
C LYS A 185 22.65 15.90 -5.95
N GLU A 186 23.68 16.58 -5.48
CA GLU A 186 24.78 17.07 -6.31
C GLU A 186 25.82 15.96 -6.56
N ASP A 187 26.09 15.12 -5.57
CA ASP A 187 27.10 14.05 -5.63
C ASP A 187 26.67 12.76 -6.36
N GLY A 188 25.37 12.58 -6.64
CA GLY A 188 24.95 11.53 -7.57
C GLY A 188 25.17 10.08 -7.08
N GLN A 189 24.74 9.77 -5.85
CA GLN A 189 24.32 8.43 -5.35
C GLN A 189 25.27 7.61 -4.47
N GLU A 190 26.55 7.95 -4.26
CA GLU A 190 27.43 7.01 -3.54
C GLU A 190 27.19 6.92 -2.02
N HIS A 191 26.73 8.00 -1.37
CA HIS A 191 26.44 8.00 0.06
C HIS A 191 25.15 8.77 0.38
N GLU A 192 23.98 8.15 0.14
CA GLU A 192 22.69 8.71 0.55
C GLU A 192 22.40 8.35 2.02
N LEU A 193 23.00 9.13 2.94
CA LEU A 193 22.80 9.07 4.38
C LEU A 193 21.35 9.36 4.77
N THR A 194 20.73 10.36 4.15
CA THR A 194 19.34 10.76 4.48
C THR A 194 18.31 9.78 3.95
N GLN A 195 18.72 8.91 3.02
CA GLN A 195 17.87 7.95 2.32
C GLN A 195 16.60 8.56 1.72
N GLY A 196 16.64 9.85 1.34
CA GLY A 196 15.48 10.57 0.81
C GLY A 196 14.39 10.88 1.84
N MET A 197 14.62 10.63 3.13
CA MET A 197 13.70 10.98 4.21
C MET A 197 13.74 12.48 4.53
N SER A 198 12.63 13.03 5.03
CA SER A 198 12.69 14.27 5.79
C SER A 198 13.31 14.03 7.18
N HIS A 199 13.77 15.11 7.82
CA HIS A 199 14.29 15.04 9.19
C HIS A 199 13.26 14.46 10.18
N ASP A 200 11.99 14.85 10.05
CA ASP A 200 10.91 14.32 10.89
C ASP A 200 10.64 12.84 10.63
N GLU A 201 10.67 12.39 9.38
CA GLU A 201 10.54 10.98 9.01
C GLU A 201 11.66 10.16 9.63
N TRP A 202 12.91 10.63 9.52
CA TRP A 202 14.07 9.99 10.14
C TRP A 202 13.94 9.95 11.66
N ARG A 203 13.64 11.07 12.33
CA ARG A 203 13.45 11.12 13.79
C ARG A 203 12.39 10.14 14.29
N GLN A 204 11.32 9.94 13.52
CA GLN A 204 10.26 9.00 13.85
C GLN A 204 10.65 7.55 13.56
N ALA A 205 11.62 7.29 12.69
CA ALA A 205 12.10 5.95 12.34
C ALA A 205 13.30 5.50 13.20
N ARG A 206 14.15 6.45 13.63
CA ARG A 206 15.41 6.22 14.34
C ARG A 206 15.23 5.28 15.53
N GLY A 207 16.16 4.34 15.67
CA GLY A 207 16.22 3.42 16.81
C GLY A 207 15.11 2.36 16.84
N LYS A 208 14.35 2.17 15.75
CA LYS A 208 13.35 1.09 15.63
C LYS A 208 13.92 -0.17 14.97
N PHE A 209 14.90 0.00 14.09
CA PHE A 209 15.49 -1.06 13.28
C PHE A 209 17.02 -0.90 13.31
N SER A 210 17.75 -2.02 13.40
CA SER A 210 19.22 -2.01 13.28
C SER A 210 19.64 -2.24 11.84
N VAL A 211 19.17 -3.30 11.20
CA VAL A 211 19.51 -3.63 9.81
C VAL A 211 18.24 -3.87 9.01
N VAL A 212 18.21 -3.39 7.78
CA VAL A 212 17.10 -3.61 6.85
C VAL A 212 17.63 -4.19 5.54
N LEU A 213 17.10 -5.36 5.18
CA LEU A 213 17.22 -5.96 3.86
C LEU A 213 15.93 -5.68 3.08
N ALA A 214 16.04 -5.16 1.86
CA ALA A 214 14.93 -4.84 0.99
C ALA A 214 15.15 -5.44 -0.40
N THR A 215 14.18 -6.21 -0.89
CA THR A 215 14.25 -6.90 -2.19
C THR A 215 13.08 -6.46 -3.07
N PRO A 216 13.32 -6.06 -4.34
CA PRO A 216 12.27 -5.51 -5.18
C PRO A 216 11.31 -6.61 -5.67
N LEU A 217 10.01 -6.29 -5.70
CA LEU A 217 9.00 -7.10 -6.38
C LEU A 217 8.99 -6.72 -7.85
N VAL A 218 9.58 -7.57 -8.69
CA VAL A 218 9.77 -7.27 -10.12
C VAL A 218 8.81 -8.10 -10.96
N ARG A 219 7.92 -7.43 -11.71
CA ARG A 219 7.08 -8.06 -12.72
C ARG A 219 7.73 -7.92 -14.09
N ARG A 220 7.93 -9.06 -14.76
CA ARG A 220 8.35 -9.11 -16.16
C ARG A 220 7.12 -9.27 -17.03
N SER A 221 7.00 -8.41 -18.05
CA SER A 221 5.97 -8.47 -19.08
C SER A 221 6.62 -8.50 -20.45
N ARG A 222 5.82 -8.73 -21.50
CA ARG A 222 6.33 -8.67 -22.90
C ARG A 222 6.89 -7.30 -23.27
N THR A 223 6.44 -6.23 -22.62
CA THR A 223 6.80 -4.84 -22.95
C THR A 223 7.89 -4.26 -22.04
N GLY A 224 8.40 -5.04 -21.09
CA GLY A 224 9.46 -4.60 -20.19
C GLY A 224 9.29 -5.11 -18.76
N THR A 225 10.19 -4.61 -17.91
CA THR A 225 10.27 -4.93 -16.49
C THR A 225 9.73 -3.78 -15.67
N THR A 226 8.81 -4.06 -14.74
CA THR A 226 8.22 -3.06 -13.86
C THR A 226 8.40 -3.48 -12.41
N VAL A 227 8.85 -2.54 -11.56
CA VAL A 227 8.91 -2.75 -10.12
C VAL A 227 7.53 -2.43 -9.52
N GLU A 228 6.96 -3.40 -8.83
CA GLU A 228 5.60 -3.32 -8.28
C GLU A 228 5.59 -3.07 -6.78
N GLY A 229 6.76 -3.10 -6.14
CA GLY A 229 6.86 -3.03 -4.69
C GLY A 229 8.17 -3.59 -4.18
N CYS A 230 8.18 -3.95 -2.91
CA CYS A 230 9.36 -4.45 -2.21
C CYS A 230 8.96 -5.40 -1.08
N VAL A 231 9.78 -6.42 -0.83
CA VAL A 231 9.77 -7.22 0.39
C VAL A 231 10.92 -6.78 1.26
N SER A 232 10.65 -6.38 2.49
CA SER A 232 11.67 -6.05 3.47
C SER A 232 11.75 -7.10 4.57
N VAL A 233 12.97 -7.38 5.03
CA VAL A 233 13.28 -8.03 6.30
C VAL A 233 14.04 -7.01 7.14
N ASP A 234 13.65 -6.84 8.39
CA ASP A 234 14.31 -5.92 9.30
C ASP A 234 14.58 -6.57 10.65
N VAL A 235 15.69 -6.17 11.26
CA VAL A 235 16.09 -6.61 12.60
C VAL A 235 15.76 -5.49 13.58
N MET A 236 15.13 -5.84 14.69
CA MET A 236 14.75 -4.88 15.73
C MET A 236 15.99 -4.27 16.39
N ALA A 237 15.92 -2.97 16.71
CA ALA A 237 16.91 -2.34 17.58
C ALA A 237 16.54 -2.54 19.07
N PRO A 238 17.52 -2.72 19.98
CA PRO A 238 18.95 -2.84 19.72
C PRO A 238 19.30 -4.16 19.02
N ASP A 239 20.36 -4.14 18.21
CA ASP A 239 20.79 -5.31 17.47
C ASP A 239 21.19 -6.45 18.43
N PRO A 240 20.60 -7.65 18.31
CA PRO A 240 21.00 -8.78 19.14
C PRO A 240 22.42 -9.30 18.83
N PHE A 241 22.97 -9.00 17.64
CA PHE A 241 24.31 -9.48 17.24
C PHE A 241 25.14 -8.39 16.56
N PRO A 242 26.46 -8.32 16.80
CA PRO A 242 27.32 -7.33 16.15
C PRO A 242 27.45 -7.54 14.64
N ASP A 243 27.30 -8.77 14.15
CA ASP A 243 27.58 -9.15 12.76
C ASP A 243 26.29 -9.28 11.91
N THR A 244 25.15 -8.78 12.42
CA THR A 244 23.83 -8.92 11.78
C THR A 244 23.81 -8.39 10.33
N TYR A 245 24.51 -7.28 10.06
CA TYR A 245 24.62 -6.74 8.71
C TYR A 245 25.28 -7.74 7.74
N ASP A 246 26.40 -8.34 8.16
CA ASP A 246 27.15 -9.30 7.34
C ASP A 246 26.35 -10.59 7.15
N LEU A 247 25.66 -11.06 8.19
CA LEU A 247 24.76 -12.21 8.14
C LEU A 247 23.64 -12.00 7.11
N LEU A 248 23.00 -10.83 7.09
CA LEU A 248 21.95 -10.51 6.12
C LEU A 248 22.50 -10.24 4.71
N CYS A 249 23.77 -9.85 4.58
CA CYS A 249 24.46 -9.77 3.29
C CYS A 249 24.78 -11.16 2.69
N GLY A 250 24.70 -12.22 3.50
CA GLY A 250 24.95 -13.59 3.08
C GLY A 250 24.15 -14.03 1.85
N GLU A 251 24.80 -14.78 0.96
CA GLU A 251 24.21 -15.17 -0.33
C GLU A 251 22.91 -15.97 -0.16
N ALA A 252 22.89 -16.91 0.80
CA ALA A 252 21.72 -17.74 1.09
C ALA A 252 20.51 -16.90 1.53
N VAL A 253 20.71 -15.89 2.38
CA VAL A 253 19.67 -14.95 2.83
C VAL A 253 19.14 -14.13 1.65
N ARG A 254 20.03 -13.61 0.81
CA ARG A 254 19.64 -12.83 -0.38
C ARG A 254 18.87 -13.68 -1.39
N HIS A 255 19.24 -14.94 -1.59
CA HIS A 255 18.50 -15.88 -2.42
C HIS A 255 17.12 -16.19 -1.84
N ALA A 256 17.03 -16.39 -0.52
CA ALA A 256 15.75 -16.61 0.16
C ALA A 256 14.82 -15.41 0.00
N ALA A 257 15.33 -14.19 0.20
CA ALA A 257 14.56 -12.96 0.01
C ALA A 257 14.09 -12.78 -1.44
N ALA A 258 14.96 -13.08 -2.42
CA ALA A 258 14.60 -13.07 -3.83
C ALA A 258 13.56 -14.14 -4.19
N ALA A 259 13.61 -15.32 -3.57
CA ALA A 259 12.60 -16.36 -3.75
C ALA A 259 11.24 -15.94 -3.20
N ALA A 260 11.21 -15.40 -1.98
CA ALA A 260 9.99 -14.87 -1.37
C ALA A 260 9.39 -13.72 -2.22
N ALA A 261 10.23 -12.82 -2.74
CA ALA A 261 9.79 -11.76 -3.64
C ALA A 261 9.12 -12.29 -4.92
N ARG A 262 9.66 -13.37 -5.52
CA ARG A 262 9.04 -14.02 -6.69
C ARG A 262 7.71 -14.69 -6.33
N GLU A 263 7.65 -15.38 -5.20
CA GLU A 263 6.43 -16.04 -4.72
C GLU A 263 5.32 -15.01 -4.47
N ILE A 264 5.62 -13.94 -3.75
CA ILE A 264 4.69 -12.83 -3.48
C ILE A 264 4.25 -12.18 -4.80
N GLY A 265 5.18 -11.95 -5.73
CA GLY A 265 4.87 -11.46 -7.07
C GLY A 265 3.86 -12.36 -7.81
N SER A 266 3.98 -13.68 -7.66
CA SER A 266 3.03 -14.64 -8.27
C SER A 266 1.64 -14.58 -7.64
N VAL A 267 1.56 -14.43 -6.31
CA VAL A 267 0.29 -14.26 -5.57
C VAL A 267 -0.41 -12.97 -6.03
N LEU A 268 0.34 -11.88 -6.16
CA LEU A 268 -0.18 -10.59 -6.64
C LEU A 268 -0.65 -10.66 -8.09
N ALA A 269 0.10 -11.36 -8.96
CA ALA A 269 -0.28 -11.54 -10.35
C ALA A 269 -1.59 -12.35 -10.48
N ALA A 270 -1.72 -13.45 -9.73
CA ALA A 270 -2.92 -14.30 -9.72
C ALA A 270 -4.18 -13.56 -9.22
N ALA A 271 -4.02 -12.60 -8.32
CA ALA A 271 -5.11 -11.77 -7.81
C ALA A 271 -5.55 -10.66 -8.77
N SER A 272 -4.77 -10.37 -9.81
CA SER A 272 -5.01 -9.29 -10.78
C SER A 272 -5.61 -9.76 -12.11
N GLY A 273 -5.65 -11.07 -12.36
CA GLY A 273 -6.29 -11.69 -13.52
C GLY A 273 -7.73 -12.08 -13.24
#